data_AF-A0A518ILG3-F1
#
_entry.id   AF-A0A518ILG3-F1
#
_cell.length_a   1.000
_cell.length_b   1.000
_cell.length_c   1.000
_cell.angle_alpha   90.00
_cell.angle_beta   90.00
_cell.angle_gamma   90.00
#
_symmetry.space_group_name_H-M   'P 1'
#
loop_
_entity.id
_entity.type
_entity.pdbx_description
1 polymer ?
#
loop_
_entity_poly.entity_id
_entity_poly.type
_entity_poly.pdbx_seq_one_letter_code
_entity_poly.pdbx_strand_id
1 'polypeptide(L)'
;MIESEIQELEAVTDCQLPSVYRDLLQMYPQRLTELATTLDDDELAMFFHSKESLTQANVAGAEYRNSIFPPHFFIIGESGCGDYYAIDTHNAIAPVYMGGPHHGEYPEDENEQRLPYEESIHSYIEHVIAVYEECVADLKNDTKYNPPGKLSDVFSISLSVLLAPFAILFLLLSILLSGPLMLLVRLWELARPSKGE
;
A
#
# COMPACT_ATOMS: atom_id res chain seq x y z
N MET A 1 -17.81 1.68 12.92
CA MET A 1 -18.61 1.77 11.68
C MET A 1 -20.04 1.32 11.95
N ILE A 2 -21.07 1.92 11.33
CA ILE A 2 -22.47 1.51 11.53
C ILE A 2 -22.94 0.49 10.49
N GLU A 3 -24.00 -0.25 10.81
CA GLU A 3 -24.53 -1.34 9.97
C GLU A 3 -24.88 -0.91 8.53
N SER A 4 -25.42 0.30 8.33
CA SER A 4 -25.71 0.79 6.98
C SER A 4 -24.45 1.02 6.13
N GLU A 5 -23.35 1.44 6.75
CA GLU A 5 -22.07 1.62 6.07
C GLU A 5 -21.48 0.27 5.64
N ILE A 6 -21.62 -0.76 6.48
CA ILE A 6 -21.22 -2.13 6.17
C ILE A 6 -22.00 -2.65 4.96
N GLN A 7 -23.32 -2.50 4.96
CA GLN A 7 -24.18 -2.94 3.86
C GLN A 7 -23.85 -2.22 2.54
N GLU A 8 -23.53 -0.94 2.60
CA GLU A 8 -23.07 -0.18 1.44
C GLU A 8 -21.73 -0.70 0.90
N LEU A 9 -20.77 -1.02 1.79
CA LEU A 9 -19.49 -1.62 1.39
C LEU A 9 -19.69 -2.98 0.72
N GLU A 10 -20.51 -3.84 1.31
CA GLU A 10 -20.84 -5.17 0.73
C GLU A 10 -21.48 -5.04 -0.64
N ALA A 11 -22.41 -4.09 -0.81
CA ALA A 11 -23.08 -3.86 -2.09
C ALA A 11 -22.13 -3.35 -3.18
N VAL A 12 -21.16 -2.48 -2.84
CA VAL A 12 -20.22 -1.91 -3.82
C VAL A 12 -19.09 -2.90 -4.15
N THR A 13 -18.70 -3.75 -3.20
CA THR A 13 -17.61 -4.71 -3.38
C THR A 13 -18.07 -6.08 -3.89
N ASP A 14 -19.38 -6.31 -3.96
CA ASP A 14 -20.01 -7.60 -4.30
C ASP A 14 -19.51 -8.75 -3.39
N CYS A 15 -19.21 -8.42 -2.14
CA CYS A 15 -18.70 -9.34 -1.13
C CYS A 15 -19.64 -9.38 0.07
N GLN A 16 -19.80 -10.54 0.70
CA GLN A 16 -20.46 -10.64 2.00
C GLN A 16 -19.41 -10.77 3.09
N LEU A 17 -19.33 -9.80 3.99
CA LEU A 17 -18.34 -9.82 5.06
C LEU A 17 -18.70 -10.88 6.10
N PRO A 18 -17.72 -11.69 6.55
CA PRO A 18 -17.94 -12.66 7.63
C PRO A 18 -18.49 -11.97 8.89
N SER A 19 -19.44 -12.61 9.58
CA SER A 19 -20.08 -12.02 10.77
C SER A 19 -19.07 -11.60 11.83
N VAL A 20 -18.01 -12.38 12.00
CA VAL A 20 -16.91 -12.07 12.93
C VAL A 20 -16.24 -10.73 12.60
N TYR A 21 -16.02 -10.44 11.32
CA TYR A 21 -15.43 -9.16 10.91
C TYR A 21 -16.43 -8.01 11.03
N ARG A 22 -17.71 -8.25 10.73
CA ARG A 22 -18.77 -7.26 10.93
C ARG A 22 -18.87 -6.82 12.39
N ASP A 23 -18.82 -7.79 13.31
CA ASP A 23 -18.83 -7.53 14.75
C ASP A 23 -17.64 -6.67 15.17
N LEU A 24 -16.43 -6.94 14.64
CA LEU A 24 -15.23 -6.13 14.88
C LEU A 24 -15.36 -4.70 14.33
N LEU A 25 -15.98 -4.52 13.16
CA LEU A 25 -16.20 -3.18 12.58
C LEU A 25 -17.28 -2.38 13.32
N GLN A 26 -18.21 -3.03 14.00
CA GLN A 26 -19.20 -2.36 14.85
C GLN A 26 -18.64 -2.08 16.25
N MET A 27 -17.89 -3.03 16.80
CA MET A 27 -17.27 -2.99 18.13
C MET A 27 -15.76 -2.88 17.99
N TYR A 28 -15.31 -1.76 17.44
CA TYR A 28 -13.88 -1.54 17.23
C TYR A 28 -13.11 -1.64 18.56
N PRO A 29 -12.01 -2.42 18.62
CA PRO A 29 -11.25 -2.58 19.84
C PRO A 29 -10.76 -1.23 20.39
N GLN A 30 -11.22 -0.87 21.58
CA GLN A 30 -10.82 0.39 22.25
C GLN A 30 -9.29 0.53 22.33
N ARG A 31 -8.60 -0.60 22.50
CA ARG A 31 -7.13 -0.63 22.58
C ARG A 31 -6.47 -0.08 21.33
N LEU A 32 -6.98 -0.40 20.15
CA LEU A 32 -6.47 0.13 18.88
C LEU A 32 -6.72 1.64 18.77
N THR A 33 -7.86 2.13 19.25
CA THR A 33 -8.14 3.58 19.30
C THR A 33 -7.15 4.33 20.20
N GLU A 34 -6.84 3.77 21.37
CA GLU A 34 -5.86 4.35 22.30
C GLU A 34 -4.45 4.39 21.69
N LEU A 35 -4.06 3.33 20.98
CA LEU A 35 -2.77 3.25 20.28
C LEU A 35 -2.68 4.27 19.14
N ALA A 36 -3.72 4.37 18.29
CA ALA A 36 -3.81 5.38 17.23
C ALA A 36 -3.64 6.80 17.79
N THR A 37 -4.37 7.11 18.86
CA THR A 37 -4.30 8.41 19.54
C THR A 37 -2.90 8.69 20.09
N THR A 38 -2.22 7.68 20.63
CA THR A 38 -0.87 7.83 21.19
C THR A 38 0.18 8.08 20.10
N LEU A 39 -0.04 7.52 18.91
CA LEU A 39 0.83 7.65 17.75
C LEU A 39 0.52 8.88 16.89
N ASP A 40 -0.44 9.71 17.31
CA ASP A 40 -0.95 10.87 16.55
C ASP A 40 -1.43 10.47 15.14
N ASP A 41 -2.11 9.32 15.06
CA ASP A 41 -2.66 8.78 13.82
C ASP A 41 -4.19 8.71 13.89
N ASP A 42 -4.84 9.06 12.78
CA ASP A 42 -6.31 9.01 12.64
C ASP A 42 -6.81 7.57 12.58
N GLU A 43 -6.02 6.69 11.96
CA GLU A 43 -6.35 5.28 11.73
C GLU A 43 -5.07 4.47 11.52
N LEU A 44 -4.98 3.31 12.17
CA LEU A 44 -3.82 2.43 12.08
C LEU A 44 -3.82 1.70 10.72
N ALA A 45 -2.77 1.91 9.92
CA ALA A 45 -2.67 1.36 8.57
C ALA A 45 -2.80 -0.18 8.51
N MET A 46 -2.31 -0.91 9.52
CA MET A 46 -2.42 -2.37 9.55
C MET A 46 -3.86 -2.86 9.73
N PHE A 47 -4.80 -2.02 10.20
CA PHE A 47 -6.19 -2.44 10.31
C PHE A 47 -7.16 -1.28 10.05
N PHE A 48 -7.74 -1.29 8.84
CA PHE A 48 -8.75 -0.35 8.41
C PHE A 48 -10.10 -0.62 9.09
N HIS A 49 -10.67 0.46 9.61
CA HIS A 49 -11.96 0.55 10.26
C HIS A 49 -12.92 1.52 9.56
N SER A 50 -12.39 2.57 8.96
CA SER A 50 -13.14 3.62 8.33
C SER A 50 -13.69 3.15 6.98
N LYS A 51 -14.92 3.58 6.67
CA LYS A 51 -15.53 3.32 5.37
C LYS A 51 -14.67 3.85 4.23
N GLU A 52 -14.01 4.99 4.43
CA GLU A 52 -13.15 5.61 3.41
C GLU A 52 -11.96 4.72 3.07
N SER A 53 -11.17 4.28 4.05
CA SER A 53 -10.01 3.41 3.82
C SER A 53 -10.41 2.06 3.22
N LEU A 54 -11.50 1.46 3.71
CA LEU A 54 -12.02 0.21 3.16
C LEU A 54 -12.52 0.35 1.72
N THR A 55 -13.20 1.45 1.39
CA THR A 55 -13.65 1.74 0.02
C THR A 55 -12.45 2.00 -0.90
N GLN A 56 -11.48 2.78 -0.43
CA GLN A 56 -10.29 3.09 -1.19
C GLN A 56 -9.52 1.81 -1.56
N ALA A 57 -9.29 0.92 -0.58
CA ALA A 57 -8.56 -0.32 -0.80
C ALA A 57 -9.32 -1.32 -1.70
N ASN A 58 -10.64 -1.47 -1.49
CA ASN A 58 -11.41 -2.55 -2.13
C ASN A 58 -12.14 -2.16 -3.41
N VAL A 59 -12.41 -0.86 -3.62
CA VAL A 59 -13.18 -0.35 -4.77
C VAL A 59 -12.28 0.46 -5.70
N ALA A 60 -11.66 1.53 -5.18
CA ALA A 60 -10.77 2.35 -6.00
C ALA A 60 -9.49 1.58 -6.39
N GLY A 61 -8.98 0.76 -5.48
CA GLY A 61 -7.84 -0.13 -5.68
C GLY A 61 -8.18 -1.50 -6.30
N ALA A 62 -9.39 -1.72 -6.83
CA ALA A 62 -9.85 -3.05 -7.23
C ALA A 62 -8.95 -3.75 -8.26
N GLU A 63 -8.37 -3.03 -9.22
CA GLU A 63 -7.45 -3.61 -10.21
C GLU A 63 -6.18 -4.17 -9.55
N TYR A 64 -5.59 -3.40 -8.63
CA TYR A 64 -4.39 -3.83 -7.89
C TYR A 64 -4.72 -4.95 -6.90
N ARG A 65 -5.85 -4.84 -6.18
CA ARG A 65 -6.36 -5.92 -5.32
C ARG A 65 -6.49 -7.22 -6.10
N ASN A 66 -7.11 -7.20 -7.28
CA ASN A 66 -7.37 -8.39 -8.09
C ASN A 66 -6.10 -8.99 -8.73
N SER A 67 -4.99 -8.24 -8.78
CA SER A 67 -3.70 -8.80 -9.21
C SER A 67 -3.02 -9.61 -8.10
N ILE A 68 -3.32 -9.30 -6.84
CA ILE A 68 -2.76 -9.98 -5.67
C ILE A 68 -3.70 -11.07 -5.18
N PHE A 69 -4.97 -10.74 -4.95
CA PHE A 69 -5.93 -11.63 -4.31
C PHE A 69 -7.08 -12.02 -5.26
N PRO A 70 -7.67 -13.22 -5.07
CA PRO A 70 -8.89 -13.61 -5.74
C PRO A 70 -10.07 -12.67 -5.40
N PRO A 71 -11.13 -12.61 -6.23
CA PRO A 71 -12.25 -11.69 -6.02
C PRO A 71 -13.02 -11.84 -4.71
N HIS A 72 -12.96 -13.01 -4.08
CA HIS A 72 -13.62 -13.30 -2.79
C HIS A 72 -12.80 -12.85 -1.57
N PHE A 73 -11.65 -12.21 -1.79
CA PHE A 73 -10.85 -11.63 -0.73
C PHE A 73 -11.19 -10.15 -0.55
N PHE A 74 -11.15 -9.71 0.69
CA PHE A 74 -11.43 -8.33 1.08
C PHE A 74 -10.26 -7.77 1.87
N ILE A 75 -9.69 -6.65 1.42
CA ILE A 75 -8.56 -5.97 2.08
C ILE A 75 -9.05 -5.32 3.37
N ILE A 76 -8.32 -5.57 4.46
CA ILE A 76 -8.59 -5.08 5.81
C ILE A 76 -7.47 -4.20 6.37
N GLY A 77 -6.35 -4.03 5.68
CA GLY A 77 -5.22 -3.22 6.14
C GLY A 77 -4.02 -3.29 5.19
N GLU A 78 -2.98 -2.53 5.48
CA GLU A 78 -1.72 -2.50 4.74
C GLU A 78 -0.48 -2.40 5.65
N SER A 79 0.66 -2.90 5.17
CA SER A 79 1.95 -2.83 5.87
C SER A 79 2.61 -1.45 5.77
N GLY A 80 2.16 -0.63 4.81
CA GLY A 80 2.80 0.64 4.47
C GLY A 80 4.03 0.53 3.57
N CYS A 81 4.38 -0.70 3.15
CA CYS A 81 5.43 -0.98 2.17
C CYS A 81 4.86 -1.54 0.85
N GLY A 82 3.54 -1.43 0.65
CA GLY A 82 2.84 -1.95 -0.52
C GLY A 82 2.26 -3.37 -0.35
N ASP A 83 2.43 -3.98 0.83
CA ASP A 83 1.73 -5.23 1.16
C ASP A 83 0.37 -4.94 1.79
N TYR A 84 -0.60 -5.78 1.44
CA TYR A 84 -1.97 -5.72 1.93
C TYR A 84 -2.29 -6.94 2.77
N TYR A 85 -3.12 -6.72 3.79
CA TYR A 85 -3.74 -7.76 4.59
C TYR A 85 -5.19 -7.93 4.13
N ALA A 86 -5.60 -9.16 3.86
CA ALA A 86 -6.92 -9.46 3.34
C ALA A 86 -7.53 -10.70 4.01
N ILE A 87 -8.86 -10.73 4.12
CA ILE A 87 -9.62 -11.89 4.60
C ILE A 87 -10.32 -12.59 3.44
N ASP A 88 -10.44 -13.91 3.54
CA ASP A 88 -11.34 -14.68 2.68
C ASP A 88 -12.79 -14.53 3.18
N THR A 89 -13.64 -13.91 2.37
CA THR A 89 -15.04 -13.64 2.72
C THR A 89 -15.91 -14.90 2.74
N HIS A 90 -15.46 -16.00 2.13
CA HIS A 90 -16.17 -17.28 2.19
C HIS A 90 -15.86 -18.07 3.46
N ASN A 91 -14.87 -17.65 4.25
CA ASN A 91 -14.47 -18.33 5.46
C ASN A 91 -15.04 -17.64 6.71
N ALA A 92 -15.84 -18.38 7.48
CA ALA A 92 -16.53 -17.85 8.66
C ALA A 92 -15.58 -17.37 9.78
N ILE A 93 -14.38 -17.96 9.91
CA ILE A 93 -13.39 -17.52 10.91
C ILE A 93 -12.48 -16.39 10.40
N ALA A 94 -12.64 -15.99 9.14
CA ALA A 94 -11.92 -14.90 8.49
C ALA A 94 -10.40 -14.95 8.73
N PRO A 95 -9.70 -16.00 8.26
CA PRO A 95 -8.24 -16.03 8.32
C PRO A 95 -7.67 -14.86 7.51
N VAL A 96 -6.55 -14.32 7.97
CA VAL A 96 -5.90 -13.16 7.36
C VAL A 96 -4.73 -13.63 6.52
N TYR A 97 -4.65 -13.14 5.30
CA TYR A 97 -3.59 -13.39 4.34
C TYR A 97 -2.84 -12.10 4.05
N MET A 98 -1.55 -12.23 3.78
CA MET A 98 -0.69 -11.13 3.36
C MET A 98 -0.31 -11.31 1.89
N GLY A 99 -0.23 -10.21 1.14
CA GLY A 99 0.16 -10.25 -0.27
C GLY A 99 0.50 -8.88 -0.82
N GLY A 100 1.30 -8.84 -1.88
CA GLY A 100 1.88 -7.61 -2.42
C GLY A 100 2.92 -7.89 -3.50
N PRO A 101 3.82 -6.93 -3.78
CA PRO A 101 4.81 -7.03 -4.86
C PRO A 101 6.03 -7.91 -4.51
N HIS A 102 6.19 -8.33 -3.25
CA HIS A 102 7.36 -9.05 -2.74
C HIS A 102 7.20 -10.57 -2.89
N HIS A 103 7.31 -11.06 -4.12
CA HIS A 103 7.19 -12.50 -4.41
C HIS A 103 8.15 -13.35 -3.58
N GLY A 104 7.62 -14.39 -2.92
CA GLY A 104 8.38 -15.32 -2.09
C GLY A 104 8.54 -14.91 -0.61
N GLU A 105 7.98 -13.76 -0.21
CA GLU A 105 7.97 -13.32 1.19
C GLU A 105 6.65 -13.66 1.92
N TYR A 106 5.63 -14.13 1.21
CA TYR A 106 4.33 -14.47 1.76
C TYR A 106 4.24 -15.94 2.15
N PRO A 107 3.49 -16.30 3.22
CA PRO A 107 3.32 -17.69 3.63
C PRO A 107 2.69 -18.54 2.52
N GLU A 108 3.40 -19.57 2.09
CA GLU A 108 2.97 -20.53 1.08
C GLU A 108 3.34 -21.95 1.49
N ASP A 109 2.54 -22.93 1.08
CA ASP A 109 2.84 -24.35 1.28
C ASP A 109 3.83 -24.88 0.24
N GLU A 110 4.18 -26.17 0.34
CA GLU A 110 5.09 -26.84 -0.60
C GLU A 110 4.57 -26.86 -2.06
N ASN A 111 3.29 -26.54 -2.28
CA ASN A 111 2.64 -26.50 -3.59
C ASN A 111 2.37 -25.07 -4.07
N GLU A 112 3.01 -24.05 -3.47
CA GLU A 112 2.82 -22.63 -3.79
C GLU A 112 1.36 -22.16 -3.53
N GLN A 113 0.63 -22.85 -2.66
CA GLN A 113 -0.69 -22.40 -2.19
C GLN A 113 -0.52 -21.45 -1.01
N ARG A 114 -1.23 -20.32 -1.05
CA ARG A 114 -1.19 -19.33 0.02
C ARG A 114 -1.67 -19.93 1.33
N LEU A 115 -0.87 -19.74 2.37
CA LEU A 115 -1.23 -20.01 3.74
C LEU A 115 -1.68 -18.72 4.42
N PRO A 116 -2.57 -18.81 5.43
CA PRO A 116 -2.89 -17.67 6.27
C PRO A 116 -1.62 -17.10 6.91
N TYR A 117 -1.52 -15.77 6.91
CA TYR A 117 -0.60 -15.06 7.80
C TYR A 117 -1.04 -15.24 9.26
N GLU A 118 -2.35 -15.20 9.49
CA GLU A 118 -2.98 -15.48 10.79
C GLU A 118 -4.23 -16.35 10.60
N GLU A 119 -4.39 -17.35 11.46
CA GLU A 119 -5.45 -18.36 11.37
C GLU A 119 -6.86 -17.79 11.60
N SER A 120 -6.97 -16.60 12.21
CA SER A 120 -8.23 -15.89 12.40
C SER A 120 -8.01 -14.40 12.53
N ILE A 121 -9.05 -13.63 12.22
CA ILE A 121 -9.02 -12.17 12.39
C ILE A 121 -8.81 -11.73 13.83
N HIS A 122 -9.27 -12.49 14.83
CA HIS A 122 -9.01 -12.16 16.23
C HIS A 122 -7.53 -12.30 16.58
N SER A 123 -6.87 -13.38 16.11
CA SER A 123 -5.42 -13.57 16.28
C SER A 123 -4.65 -12.40 15.64
N TYR A 124 -5.08 -12.00 14.45
CA TYR A 124 -4.52 -10.86 13.75
C TYR A 124 -4.67 -9.54 14.51
N ILE A 125 -5.83 -9.26 15.11
CA ILE A 125 -6.01 -8.04 15.92
C ILE A 125 -5.07 -8.02 17.13
N GLU A 126 -4.92 -9.14 17.84
CA GLU A 126 -3.98 -9.23 18.96
C GLU A 126 -2.53 -9.01 18.49
N HIS A 127 -2.17 -9.56 17.33
CA HIS A 127 -0.88 -9.31 16.70
C HIS A 127 -0.67 -7.81 16.38
N VAL A 128 -1.66 -7.17 15.74
CA VAL A 128 -1.62 -5.73 15.41
C VAL A 128 -1.46 -4.88 16.68
N ILE A 129 -2.21 -5.20 17.74
CA ILE A 129 -2.08 -4.52 19.04
C ILE A 129 -0.64 -4.64 19.55
N ALA A 130 -0.07 -5.85 19.56
CA ALA A 130 1.29 -6.08 20.05
C ALA A 130 2.34 -5.27 19.26
N VAL A 131 2.22 -5.23 17.92
CA VAL A 131 3.13 -4.46 17.05
C VAL A 131 3.09 -2.97 17.37
N TYR A 132 1.89 -2.40 17.52
CA TYR A 132 1.77 -0.97 17.84
C TYR A 132 2.14 -0.64 19.28
N GLU A 133 1.95 -1.56 20.23
CA GLU A 133 2.44 -1.40 21.61
C GLU A 133 3.97 -1.32 21.66
N GLU A 134 4.67 -2.14 20.88
CA GLU A 134 6.13 -2.07 20.72
C GLU A 134 6.54 -0.72 20.12
N CYS A 135 5.85 -0.25 19.07
CA CYS A 135 6.09 1.05 18.47
C CYS A 135 5.93 2.21 19.47
N VAL A 136 4.90 2.18 20.31
CA VAL A 136 4.68 3.17 21.38
C VAL A 136 5.76 3.06 22.46
N ALA A 137 6.25 1.86 22.77
CA ALA A 137 7.35 1.67 23.71
C ALA A 137 8.66 2.28 23.17
N ASP A 138 8.96 2.08 21.89
CA ASP A 138 10.14 2.65 21.22
C ASP A 138 10.08 4.18 21.16
N LEU A 139 8.90 4.74 20.88
CA LEU A 139 8.67 6.19 20.91
C LEU A 139 9.05 6.79 22.28
N LYS A 140 8.70 6.09 23.38
CA LYS A 140 9.02 6.52 24.75
C LYS A 140 10.50 6.39 25.09
N ASN A 141 11.24 5.54 24.38
CA ASN A 141 12.65 5.25 24.62
C ASN A 141 13.61 6.08 23.73
N ASP A 142 13.10 7.02 22.93
CA ASP A 142 13.88 7.95 22.07
C ASP A 142 14.73 7.24 20.98
N THR A 143 14.43 5.97 20.71
CA THR A 143 14.93 5.20 19.57
C THR A 143 14.08 5.55 18.35
N LYS A 144 14.72 6.08 17.30
CA LYS A 144 14.12 6.53 16.02
C LYS A 144 12.81 5.82 15.64
N TYR A 145 11.71 6.55 15.71
CA TYR A 145 10.40 6.17 15.19
C TYR A 145 10.40 6.19 13.65
N ASN A 146 9.98 5.08 13.03
CA ASN A 146 9.59 5.02 11.61
C ASN A 146 8.15 4.47 11.57
N PRO A 147 7.12 5.32 11.40
CA PRO A 147 5.75 4.85 11.23
C PRO A 147 5.62 4.03 9.93
N PRO A 148 4.96 2.86 9.96
CA PRO A 148 4.57 2.18 8.74
C PRO A 148 3.54 3.02 7.96
N GLY A 149 3.78 3.23 6.66
CA GLY A 149 2.78 3.62 5.67
C GLY A 149 2.58 5.09 5.34
N LYS A 150 2.79 6.05 6.25
CA LYS A 150 2.47 7.46 5.92
C LYS A 150 3.64 8.30 5.41
N LEU A 151 4.88 8.01 5.82
CA LEU A 151 6.01 8.87 5.44
C LEU A 151 6.56 8.54 4.05
N SER A 152 6.57 7.28 3.61
CA SER A 152 7.07 6.92 2.27
C SER A 152 6.26 7.61 1.16
N ASP A 153 4.94 7.64 1.31
CA ASP A 153 4.05 8.08 0.24
C ASP A 153 3.97 9.59 0.11
N VAL A 154 3.94 10.31 1.25
CA VAL A 154 3.98 11.78 1.23
C VAL A 154 5.34 12.27 0.75
N PHE A 155 6.44 11.64 1.15
CA PHE A 155 7.76 12.01 0.62
C PHE A 155 7.90 11.66 -0.87
N SER A 156 7.37 10.52 -1.32
CA SER A 156 7.42 10.10 -2.73
C SER A 156 6.60 11.02 -3.63
N ILE A 157 5.37 11.34 -3.25
CA ILE A 157 4.49 12.25 -4.01
C ILE A 157 5.06 13.67 -4.00
N SER A 158 5.52 14.16 -2.86
CA SER A 158 6.13 15.50 -2.76
C SER A 158 7.42 15.59 -3.58
N LEU A 159 8.26 14.55 -3.55
CA LEU A 159 9.51 14.49 -4.30
C LEU A 159 9.25 14.38 -5.81
N SER A 160 8.26 13.60 -6.23
CA SER A 160 7.90 13.45 -7.64
C SER A 160 7.28 14.73 -8.23
N VAL A 161 6.41 15.41 -7.47
CA VAL A 161 5.90 16.74 -7.86
C VAL A 161 7.03 17.78 -7.91
N LEU A 162 7.99 17.72 -6.98
CA LEU A 162 9.15 18.61 -6.97
C LEU A 162 10.11 18.34 -8.15
N LEU A 163 10.28 17.08 -8.54
CA LEU A 163 11.20 16.65 -9.61
C LEU A 163 10.61 16.76 -11.02
N ALA A 164 9.28 16.69 -11.17
CA ALA A 164 8.58 16.84 -12.44
C ALA A 164 9.00 18.10 -13.25
N PRO A 165 9.09 19.31 -12.67
CA PRO A 165 9.53 20.50 -13.42
C PRO A 165 10.99 20.40 -13.87
N PHE A 166 11.87 19.76 -13.09
CA PHE A 166 13.26 19.55 -13.50
C PHE A 166 13.36 18.55 -14.65
N ALA A 167 12.60 17.45 -14.61
CA ALA A 167 12.55 16.49 -15.70
C ALA A 167 12.04 17.12 -17.00
N ILE A 168 10.99 17.95 -16.92
CA ILE A 168 10.47 18.71 -18.07
C ILE A 168 11.51 19.69 -18.60
N LEU A 169 12.22 20.41 -17.71
CA LEU A 169 13.28 21.34 -18.10
C LEU A 169 14.44 20.61 -18.79
N PHE A 170 14.88 19.46 -18.27
CA PHE A 170 15.92 18.63 -18.90
C PHE A 170 15.48 18.12 -20.28
N LEU A 171 14.22 17.71 -20.42
CA LEU A 171 13.67 17.26 -21.69
C LEU A 171 13.63 18.41 -22.71
N LEU A 172 13.17 19.60 -22.31
CA LEU A 172 13.18 20.79 -23.16
C LEU A 172 14.61 21.20 -23.54
N LEU A 173 15.55 21.18 -22.60
CA LEU A 173 16.95 21.49 -22.84
C LEU A 173 17.56 20.49 -23.83
N SER A 174 17.25 19.21 -23.70
CA SER A 174 17.73 18.15 -24.61
C SER A 174 17.22 18.36 -26.04
N ILE A 175 15.95 18.75 -26.20
CA ILE A 175 15.37 19.09 -27.52
C ILE A 175 16.10 20.32 -28.10
N LEU A 176 16.31 21.36 -27.29
CA LEU A 176 16.94 22.60 -27.71
C LEU A 176 18.42 22.41 -28.10
N LEU A 177 19.13 21.51 -27.42
CA LEU A 177 20.54 21.17 -27.69
C LEU A 177 20.71 20.19 -28.86
N SER A 178 19.72 19.33 -29.13
CA SER A 178 19.79 18.31 -30.19
C SER A 178 19.96 18.92 -31.59
N GLY A 179 19.27 20.01 -31.89
CA GLY A 179 19.35 20.71 -33.18
C GLY A 179 20.74 21.31 -33.47
N PRO A 180 21.27 22.17 -32.59
CA PRO A 180 22.62 22.73 -32.71
C PRO A 180 23.72 21.67 -32.77
N LEU A 181 23.60 20.60 -31.97
CA LEU A 181 24.58 19.50 -31.98
C LEU A 181 24.57 18.74 -33.32
N MET A 182 23.40 18.45 -33.89
CA MET A 182 23.30 17.85 -35.23
C MET A 182 23.92 18.73 -36.31
N LEU A 183 23.72 20.05 -36.22
CA LEU A 183 24.33 21.01 -37.16
C LEU A 183 25.85 21.05 -37.02
N LEU A 184 26.36 21.06 -35.79
CA LEU A 184 27.80 21.02 -35.52
C LEU A 184 28.44 19.71 -36.03
N VAL A 185 27.78 18.56 -35.82
CA VAL A 185 28.25 17.27 -36.35
C VAL A 185 28.27 17.28 -37.88
N ARG A 186 27.22 17.78 -38.53
CA ARG A 186 27.19 17.90 -40.00
C ARG A 186 28.25 18.85 -40.55
N LEU A 187 28.47 19.99 -39.89
CA LEU A 187 29.53 20.93 -40.27
C LEU A 187 30.91 20.32 -40.06
N TRP A 188 31.10 19.54 -39.00
CA TRP A 188 32.32 18.80 -38.75
C TRP A 188 32.56 17.71 -39.80
N GLU A 189 31.52 16.99 -40.23
CA GLU A 189 31.60 16.00 -41.32
C GLU A 189 31.95 16.66 -42.66
N LEU A 190 31.39 17.84 -42.95
CA LEU A 190 31.73 18.63 -44.15
C LEU A 190 33.15 19.21 -44.12
N ALA A 191 33.63 19.58 -42.94
CA ALA A 191 34.99 20.08 -42.74
C ALA A 191 36.03 18.96 -42.64
N ARG A 192 35.60 17.69 -42.59
CA ARG A 192 36.51 16.55 -42.49
C ARG A 192 37.25 16.40 -43.81
N PRO A 193 38.57 16.60 -43.87
CA PRO A 193 39.32 16.35 -45.10
C PRO A 193 39.16 14.86 -45.45
N SER A 194 38.80 14.58 -46.70
CA SER A 194 38.77 13.22 -47.22
C SER A 194 40.14 12.61 -46.96
N LYS A 195 40.20 11.51 -46.20
CA LYS A 195 41.38 10.63 -46.24
C LYS A 195 41.41 10.04 -47.64
N GLY A 196 42.12 10.72 -48.54
CA GLY A 196 42.51 10.20 -49.83
C GLY A 196 43.44 9.01 -49.60
N GLU A 197 43.16 7.94 -50.34
CA GLU A 197 44.08 6.83 -50.63
C GLU A 197 45.43 7.31 -51.16
#